data_AF-A0A953FDC0-F1
#
_entry.id   AF-A0A953FDC0-F1
#
_cell.length_a   1.000
_cell.length_b   1.000
_cell.length_c   1.000
_cell.angle_alpha   90.00
_cell.angle_beta   90.00
_cell.angle_gamma   90.00
#
_symmetry.space_group_name_H-M   'P 1'
#
loop_
_entity.id
_entity.type
_entity.pdbx_description
1 polymer ?
#
loop_
_entity_poly.entity_id
_entity_poly.type
_entity_poly.pdbx_seq_one_letter_code
_entity_poly.pdbx_strand_id
1 'polypeptide(L)'
;FFVPTYLAGLYAVYHKELIPAGIQSALPYVFSVLGLLMVLKSFTERQHARMSWLMVIMNHFWVALAISFNENFDFSEVHLYLSGVFVSGVVGYLCLDRIKKLEGNIDLDQFHGQSYRHPRIALLFLLSCLAATGFPISPTFVGEDLIFTHIHEDQIWLAVVTSISFIIDGLAIIRIYARIFLGPHVKSVYEMSYRSS
;
A
#
# COMPACT_ATOMS: atom_id res chain seq x y z
N PHE A 1 -8.00 13.32 -5.86
CA PHE A 1 -9.12 12.65 -6.54
C PHE A 1 -9.52 11.35 -5.86
N PHE A 2 -8.59 10.45 -5.54
CA PHE A 2 -8.90 9.13 -4.94
C PHE A 2 -9.54 9.18 -3.52
N VAL A 3 -9.23 10.18 -2.68
CA VAL A 3 -9.83 10.30 -1.33
C VAL A 3 -11.35 10.58 -1.38
N PRO A 4 -11.87 11.57 -2.14
CA PRO A 4 -13.31 11.74 -2.31
C PRO A 4 -14.04 10.49 -2.82
N THR A 5 -13.47 9.78 -3.80
CA THR A 5 -14.07 8.55 -4.32
C THR A 5 -14.10 7.45 -3.27
N TYR A 6 -13.04 7.31 -2.47
CA TYR A 6 -13.01 6.37 -1.37
C TYR A 6 -14.07 6.69 -0.31
N LEU A 7 -14.23 7.96 0.07
CA LEU A 7 -15.26 8.39 1.03
C LEU A 7 -16.68 8.12 0.53
N ALA A 8 -16.94 8.33 -0.76
CA ALA A 8 -18.21 7.97 -1.38
C ALA A 8 -18.47 6.46 -1.33
N GLY A 9 -17.44 5.66 -1.61
CA GLY A 9 -17.49 4.21 -1.47
C GLY A 9 -17.75 3.75 -0.03
N LEU A 10 -17.07 4.36 0.94
CA LEU A 10 -17.27 4.08 2.37
C LEU A 10 -18.71 4.40 2.80
N TYR A 11 -19.24 5.56 2.40
CA TYR A 11 -20.63 5.92 2.64
C TYR A 11 -21.60 4.88 2.04
N ALA A 12 -21.30 4.39 0.84
CA ALA A 12 -22.09 3.37 0.17
C ALA A 12 -22.09 2.02 0.91
N VAL A 13 -20.97 1.60 1.52
CA VAL A 13 -20.90 0.38 2.36
C VAL A 13 -21.86 0.48 3.55
N TYR A 14 -21.82 1.60 4.27
CA TYR A 14 -22.69 1.81 5.44
C TYR A 14 -24.17 1.92 5.08
N HIS A 15 -24.49 2.27 3.84
CA HIS A 15 -25.86 2.40 3.34
C HIS A 15 -26.17 1.35 2.26
N LYS A 16 -25.59 0.15 2.38
CA LYS A 16 -25.76 -0.92 1.38
C LYS A 16 -27.23 -1.23 1.07
N GLU A 17 -28.11 -1.12 2.05
CA GLU A 17 -29.56 -1.36 1.92
C GLU A 17 -30.25 -0.41 0.91
N LEU A 18 -29.68 0.78 0.66
CA LEU A 18 -30.21 1.74 -0.31
C LEU A 18 -29.78 1.43 -1.75
N ILE A 19 -28.85 0.50 -1.95
CA ILE A 19 -28.22 0.24 -3.24
C ILE A 19 -28.94 -0.94 -3.93
N PRO A 20 -29.32 -0.84 -5.21
CA PRO A 20 -29.88 -1.96 -5.97
C PRO A 20 -28.95 -3.19 -5.99
N ALA A 21 -29.51 -4.39 -5.85
CA ALA A 21 -28.74 -5.64 -5.75
C ALA A 21 -27.74 -5.86 -6.91
N GLY A 22 -28.10 -5.50 -8.14
CA GLY A 22 -27.21 -5.61 -9.31
C GLY A 22 -26.01 -4.65 -9.27
N ILE A 23 -26.10 -3.54 -8.55
CA ILE A 23 -24.97 -2.63 -8.34
C ILE A 23 -24.09 -3.16 -7.20
N GLN A 24 -24.71 -3.66 -6.12
CA GLN A 24 -23.97 -4.25 -5.00
C GLN A 24 -23.02 -5.36 -5.44
N SER A 25 -23.47 -6.26 -6.34
CA SER A 25 -22.63 -7.34 -6.85
C SER A 25 -21.49 -6.86 -7.77
N ALA A 26 -21.63 -5.70 -8.42
CA ALA A 26 -20.61 -5.15 -9.30
C ALA A 26 -19.51 -4.37 -8.53
N LEU A 27 -19.87 -3.76 -7.39
CA LEU A 27 -18.99 -2.89 -6.60
C LEU A 27 -17.68 -3.56 -6.14
N PRO A 28 -17.66 -4.81 -5.62
CA PRO A 28 -16.42 -5.50 -5.26
C PRO A 28 -15.39 -5.54 -6.39
N TYR A 29 -15.84 -5.83 -7.61
CA TYR A 29 -14.97 -5.91 -8.78
C TYR A 29 -14.45 -4.53 -9.21
N VAL A 30 -15.30 -3.50 -9.13
CA VAL A 30 -14.88 -2.13 -9.44
C VAL A 30 -13.82 -1.65 -8.44
N PHE A 31 -14.04 -1.87 -7.15
CA PHE A 31 -13.12 -1.42 -6.11
C PHE A 31 -11.81 -2.21 -6.10
N SER A 32 -11.82 -3.52 -6.37
CA SER A 32 -10.58 -4.30 -6.48
C SER A 32 -9.74 -3.87 -7.68
N VAL A 33 -10.36 -3.57 -8.82
CA VAL A 33 -9.66 -3.01 -9.99
C VAL A 33 -9.10 -1.61 -9.68
N LEU A 34 -9.83 -0.76 -8.95
CA LEU A 34 -9.31 0.53 -8.51
C LEU A 34 -8.10 0.38 -7.58
N GLY A 35 -8.13 -0.58 -6.66
CA GLY A 35 -6.98 -0.94 -5.82
C GLY A 35 -5.76 -1.35 -6.65
N LEU A 36 -5.96 -2.27 -7.59
CA LEU A 36 -4.92 -2.70 -8.52
C LEU A 36 -4.31 -1.53 -9.30
N LEU A 37 -5.15 -0.61 -9.78
CA LEU A 37 -4.67 0.59 -10.49
C LEU A 37 -3.84 1.50 -9.59
N MET A 38 -4.21 1.65 -8.31
CA MET A 38 -3.42 2.44 -7.35
C MET A 38 -2.03 1.83 -7.15
N VAL A 39 -1.95 0.52 -6.95
CA VAL A 39 -0.66 -0.13 -6.70
C VAL A 39 0.22 -0.20 -7.95
N LEU A 40 -0.36 -0.40 -9.14
CA LEU A 40 0.36 -0.27 -10.41
C LEU A 40 0.91 1.14 -10.63
N LYS A 41 0.12 2.16 -10.30
CA LYS A 41 0.57 3.55 -10.37
C LYS A 41 1.69 3.81 -9.36
N SER A 42 1.58 3.28 -8.15
CA SER A 42 2.65 3.34 -7.17
C SER A 42 3.95 2.71 -7.68
N PHE A 43 3.87 1.52 -8.26
CA PHE A 43 5.02 0.78 -8.76
C PHE A 43 5.71 1.51 -9.93
N THR A 44 4.94 2.22 -10.74
CA THR A 44 5.47 2.99 -11.88
C THR A 44 5.95 4.38 -11.51
N GLU A 45 5.56 4.92 -10.35
CA GLU A 45 6.02 6.22 -9.85
C GLU A 45 7.54 6.25 -9.65
N ARG A 46 8.17 7.32 -10.14
CA ARG A 46 9.63 7.49 -10.15
C ARG A 46 10.08 8.77 -9.47
N GLN A 47 9.23 9.76 -9.36
CA GLN A 47 9.61 11.05 -8.82
C GLN A 47 9.18 11.13 -7.36
N HIS A 48 7.93 10.82 -7.05
CA HIS A 48 7.39 11.17 -5.74
C HIS A 48 7.28 9.95 -4.81
N ALA A 49 8.33 9.68 -4.03
CA ALA A 49 8.32 8.59 -3.03
C ALA A 49 7.12 8.63 -2.07
N ARG A 50 6.77 9.82 -1.55
CA ARG A 50 5.60 9.97 -0.67
C ARG A 50 4.28 9.64 -1.39
N MET A 51 4.16 9.99 -2.66
CA MET A 51 2.94 9.71 -3.43
C MET A 51 2.85 8.23 -3.78
N SER A 52 3.98 7.61 -4.16
CA SER A 52 4.09 6.16 -4.34
C SER A 52 3.64 5.43 -3.06
N TRP A 53 4.19 5.80 -1.91
CA TRP A 53 3.78 5.22 -0.61
C TRP A 53 2.28 5.40 -0.33
N LEU A 54 1.72 6.60 -0.51
CA LEU A 54 0.29 6.82 -0.31
C LEU A 54 -0.59 5.98 -1.25
N MET A 55 -0.16 5.75 -2.50
CA MET A 55 -0.89 4.92 -3.45
C MET A 55 -0.88 3.43 -3.06
N VAL A 56 0.26 2.92 -2.55
CA VAL A 56 0.33 1.58 -1.93
C VAL A 56 -0.67 1.48 -0.79
N ILE A 57 -0.61 2.40 0.18
CA ILE A 57 -1.50 2.35 1.33
C ILE A 57 -2.97 2.42 0.89
N MET A 58 -3.30 3.27 -0.08
CA MET A 58 -4.65 3.36 -0.63
C MET A 58 -5.14 2.05 -1.28
N ASN A 59 -4.27 1.23 -1.86
CA ASN A 59 -4.66 -0.07 -2.41
C ASN A 59 -5.33 -0.95 -1.34
N HIS A 60 -4.75 -1.04 -0.14
CA HIS A 60 -5.35 -1.77 0.98
C HIS A 60 -6.75 -1.25 1.36
N PHE A 61 -6.95 0.07 1.36
CA PHE A 61 -8.26 0.68 1.62
C PHE A 61 -9.29 0.34 0.53
N TRP A 62 -8.88 0.31 -0.74
CA TRP A 62 -9.75 -0.11 -1.85
C TRP A 62 -10.11 -1.60 -1.78
N VAL A 63 -9.15 -2.46 -1.43
CA VAL A 63 -9.39 -3.90 -1.25
C VAL A 63 -10.33 -4.14 -0.06
N ALA A 64 -10.13 -3.47 1.07
CA ALA A 64 -11.05 -3.55 2.21
C ALA A 64 -12.48 -3.15 1.80
N LEU A 65 -12.60 -2.07 1.02
CA LEU A 65 -13.89 -1.60 0.53
C LEU A 65 -14.54 -2.62 -0.42
N ALA A 66 -13.77 -3.22 -1.33
CA ALA A 66 -14.25 -4.24 -2.24
C ALA A 66 -14.89 -5.42 -1.49
N ILE A 67 -14.21 -5.89 -0.45
CA ILE A 67 -14.64 -7.07 0.32
C ILE A 67 -15.78 -6.74 1.28
N SER A 68 -15.87 -5.49 1.75
CA SER A 68 -17.00 -5.04 2.59
C SER A 68 -18.36 -5.09 1.87
N PHE A 69 -18.37 -5.22 0.54
CA PHE A 69 -19.59 -5.45 -0.24
C PHE A 69 -19.90 -6.94 -0.49
N ASN A 70 -18.99 -7.86 -0.12
CA ASN A 70 -19.28 -9.30 -0.07
C ASN A 70 -19.95 -9.67 1.27
N GLU A 71 -20.66 -10.81 1.29
CA GLU A 71 -21.52 -11.23 2.41
C GLU A 71 -20.80 -11.28 3.78
N ASN A 72 -21.54 -10.96 4.84
CA ASN A 72 -21.23 -11.16 6.27
C ASN A 72 -19.82 -10.80 6.78
N PHE A 73 -19.08 -9.91 6.10
CA PHE A 73 -17.84 -9.39 6.65
C PHE A 73 -18.14 -8.51 7.87
N ASP A 74 -17.72 -8.93 9.06
CA ASP A 74 -17.91 -8.15 10.27
C ASP A 74 -17.03 -6.89 10.21
N PHE A 75 -17.58 -5.75 10.62
CA PHE A 75 -16.84 -4.49 10.67
C PHE A 75 -15.61 -4.62 11.58
N SER A 76 -15.64 -5.50 12.57
CA SER A 76 -14.51 -5.80 13.44
C SER A 76 -13.28 -6.30 12.66
N GLU A 77 -13.47 -7.15 11.65
CA GLU A 77 -12.41 -7.72 10.82
C GLU A 77 -11.81 -6.67 9.87
N VAL A 78 -12.67 -5.85 9.25
CA VAL A 78 -12.25 -4.68 8.45
C VAL A 78 -11.38 -3.76 9.29
N HIS A 79 -11.82 -3.45 10.51
CA HIS A 79 -11.12 -2.54 11.40
C HIS A 79 -9.79 -3.13 11.88
N LEU A 80 -9.73 -4.43 12.17
CA LEU A 80 -8.48 -5.11 12.50
C LEU A 80 -7.47 -4.99 11.36
N TYR A 81 -7.88 -5.34 10.14
CA TYR A 81 -7.05 -5.22 8.94
C TYR A 81 -6.57 -3.78 8.72
N LEU A 82 -7.50 -2.82 8.64
CA LEU A 82 -7.18 -1.44 8.34
C LEU A 82 -6.42 -0.75 9.47
N SER A 83 -6.51 -1.21 10.72
CA SER A 83 -5.71 -0.66 11.82
C SER A 83 -4.21 -0.86 11.60
N GLY A 84 -3.81 -2.05 11.14
CA GLY A 84 -2.41 -2.38 10.84
C GLY A 84 -1.88 -1.56 9.65
N VAL A 85 -2.68 -1.50 8.58
CA VAL A 85 -2.40 -0.69 7.38
C VAL A 85 -2.31 0.79 7.70
N PHE A 86 -3.24 1.32 8.51
CA PHE A 86 -3.28 2.74 8.86
C PHE A 86 -2.07 3.15 9.69
N VAL A 87 -1.76 2.38 10.74
CA VAL A 87 -0.60 2.66 11.60
C VAL A 87 0.70 2.58 10.80
N SER A 88 0.90 1.50 10.03
CA SER A 88 2.10 1.34 9.20
C SER A 88 2.18 2.42 8.12
N GLY A 89 1.07 2.78 7.48
CA GLY A 89 0.97 3.83 6.49
C GLY A 89 1.34 5.20 7.02
N VAL A 90 0.82 5.58 8.20
CA VAL A 90 1.12 6.86 8.87
C VAL A 90 2.59 6.91 9.29
N VAL A 91 3.07 5.88 10.00
CA VAL A 91 4.47 5.84 10.45
C VAL A 91 5.42 5.86 9.24
N GLY A 92 5.14 5.09 8.21
CA GLY A 92 5.92 5.07 6.97
C GLY A 92 5.94 6.44 6.27
N TYR A 93 4.78 7.11 6.19
CA TYR A 93 4.70 8.45 5.62
C TYR A 93 5.52 9.47 6.43
N LEU A 94 5.45 9.42 7.76
CA LEU A 94 6.23 10.30 8.64
C LEU A 94 7.73 10.07 8.49
N CYS A 95 8.18 8.82 8.33
CA CYS A 95 9.58 8.51 8.01
C CYS A 95 10.03 9.15 6.69
N LEU A 96 9.24 9.00 5.62
CA LEU A 96 9.54 9.60 4.32
C LEU A 96 9.54 11.13 4.37
N ASP A 97 8.58 11.72 5.07
CA ASP A 97 8.51 13.18 5.26
C ASP A 97 9.71 13.70 6.06
N ARG A 98 10.13 12.96 7.10
CA ARG A 98 11.30 13.30 7.89
C ARG A 98 12.58 13.24 7.06
N ILE A 99 12.78 12.18 6.26
CA ILE A 99 13.96 12.08 5.37
C ILE A 99 13.94 13.20 4.33
N LYS A 100 12.78 13.49 3.71
CA LYS A 100 12.63 14.61 2.77
C LYS A 100 13.04 15.95 3.41
N LYS A 101 12.67 16.19 4.66
CA LYS A 101 13.07 17.40 5.40
C LYS A 101 14.57 17.45 5.72
N LEU A 102 15.23 16.31 5.90
CA LEU A 102 16.64 16.23 6.28
C LEU A 102 17.60 16.26 5.07
N GLU A 103 17.24 15.59 3.98
CA GLU A 103 18.12 15.39 2.82
C GLU A 103 17.61 16.10 1.54
N GLY A 104 16.40 16.65 1.59
CA GLY A 104 15.78 17.34 0.46
C GLY A 104 15.08 16.37 -0.47
N ASN A 105 15.72 16.02 -1.58
CA ASN A 105 15.08 15.18 -2.59
C ASN A 105 15.10 13.69 -2.22
N ILE A 106 14.01 12.98 -2.52
CA ILE A 106 13.84 11.54 -2.28
C ILE A 106 13.15 10.88 -3.47
N ASP A 107 13.64 11.17 -4.66
CA ASP A 107 13.11 10.57 -5.89
C ASP A 107 13.36 9.06 -5.93
N LEU A 108 12.54 8.34 -6.69
CA LEU A 108 12.64 6.87 -6.83
C LEU A 108 13.38 6.43 -8.10
N ASP A 109 13.87 7.38 -8.90
CA ASP A 109 14.66 7.14 -10.12
C ASP A 109 16.13 6.78 -9.80
N GLN A 110 16.65 7.26 -8.67
CA GLN A 110 17.99 6.99 -8.18
C GLN A 110 18.00 6.31 -6.80
N PHE A 111 19.17 5.82 -6.38
CA PHE A 111 19.39 5.28 -5.05
C PHE A 111 19.99 6.35 -4.13
N HIS A 112 19.49 6.45 -2.90
CA HIS A 112 19.92 7.49 -1.95
C HIS A 112 20.83 6.96 -0.82
N GLY A 113 20.77 5.67 -0.49
CA GLY A 113 21.63 5.07 0.54
C GLY A 113 21.48 5.69 1.93
N GLN A 114 20.27 6.14 2.30
CA GLN A 114 20.05 6.88 3.54
C GLN A 114 20.19 6.04 4.82
N SER A 115 20.24 4.71 4.71
CA SER A 115 20.48 3.82 5.87
C SER A 115 21.80 4.09 6.57
N TYR A 116 22.83 4.52 5.84
CA TYR A 116 24.14 4.83 6.42
C TYR A 116 24.08 6.01 7.39
N ARG A 117 23.36 7.08 7.00
CA ARG A 117 23.29 8.33 7.77
C ARG A 117 22.14 8.35 8.77
N HIS A 118 21.02 7.71 8.44
CA HIS A 118 19.78 7.70 9.23
C HIS A 118 19.28 6.28 9.53
N PRO A 119 20.09 5.42 10.18
CA PRO A 119 19.78 3.99 10.37
C PRO A 119 18.50 3.75 11.19
N ARG A 120 18.19 4.61 12.16
CA ARG A 120 16.97 4.49 12.97
C ARG A 120 15.70 4.74 12.15
N ILE A 121 15.74 5.72 11.24
CA ILE A 121 14.61 6.01 10.36
C ILE A 121 14.46 4.90 9.32
N ALA A 122 15.58 4.39 8.80
CA ALA A 122 15.59 3.25 7.89
C ALA A 122 14.94 2.02 8.52
N LEU A 123 15.32 1.68 9.76
CA LEU A 123 14.72 0.56 10.49
C LEU A 123 13.23 0.78 10.76
N LEU A 124 12.83 1.96 11.21
CA LEU A 124 11.42 2.26 11.46
C LEU A 124 10.57 2.19 10.18
N PHE A 125 11.12 2.69 9.06
CA PHE A 125 10.47 2.58 7.76
C PHE A 125 10.41 1.11 7.29
N LEU A 126 11.46 0.32 7.50
CA LEU A 126 11.46 -1.12 7.20
C LEU A 126 10.36 -1.86 8.00
N LEU A 127 10.22 -1.57 9.28
CA LEU A 127 9.15 -2.14 10.11
C LEU A 127 7.77 -1.74 9.59
N SER A 128 7.63 -0.49 9.13
CA SER A 128 6.40 -0.01 8.49
C SER A 128 6.13 -0.76 7.18
N CYS A 129 7.16 -1.00 6.36
CA CYS A 129 7.05 -1.81 5.15
C CYS A 129 6.57 -3.23 5.46
N LEU A 130 7.20 -3.91 6.43
CA LEU A 130 6.81 -5.26 6.84
C LEU A 130 5.36 -5.30 7.34
N ALA A 131 4.98 -4.33 8.19
CA ALA A 131 3.62 -4.27 8.72
C ALA A 131 2.57 -3.95 7.64
N ALA A 132 2.92 -3.17 6.61
CA ALA A 132 2.03 -2.90 5.47
C ALA A 132 1.88 -4.11 4.54
N THR A 133 2.96 -4.88 4.30
CA THR A 133 2.93 -6.09 3.44
C THR A 133 2.40 -7.35 4.15
N GLY A 134 1.70 -7.22 5.27
CA GLY A 134 1.17 -8.39 5.99
C GLY A 134 2.24 -9.29 6.60
N PHE A 135 3.30 -8.75 7.23
CA PHE A 135 4.24 -9.61 7.96
C PHE A 135 3.51 -10.35 9.11
N PRO A 136 3.76 -11.65 9.39
CA PRO A 136 2.88 -12.50 10.22
C PRO A 136 2.55 -12.03 11.65
N ILE A 137 3.34 -11.11 12.20
CA ILE A 137 3.09 -10.52 13.53
C ILE A 137 2.20 -9.26 13.48
N SER A 138 1.79 -8.82 12.28
CA SER A 138 1.02 -7.59 12.07
C SER A 138 -0.48 -7.85 12.03
N PRO A 139 -1.33 -6.91 12.48
CA PRO A 139 -2.78 -6.99 12.28
C PRO A 139 -3.16 -7.09 10.80
N THR A 140 -2.35 -6.49 9.92
CA THR A 140 -2.52 -6.55 8.47
C THR A 140 -2.50 -7.99 7.97
N PHE A 141 -1.59 -8.83 8.44
CA PHE A 141 -1.51 -10.24 8.03
C PHE A 141 -2.78 -11.02 8.38
N VAL A 142 -3.23 -10.91 9.63
CA VAL A 142 -4.47 -11.55 10.09
C VAL A 142 -5.65 -11.05 9.28
N GLY A 143 -5.68 -9.74 9.01
CA GLY A 143 -6.70 -9.10 8.19
C GLY A 143 -6.72 -9.58 6.73
N GLU A 144 -5.55 -9.76 6.11
CA GLU A 144 -5.43 -10.27 4.73
C GLU A 144 -5.95 -11.70 4.61
N ASP A 145 -5.64 -12.57 5.57
CA ASP A 145 -6.14 -13.95 5.61
C ASP A 145 -7.68 -14.01 5.75
N LEU A 146 -8.23 -13.18 6.65
CA LEU A 146 -9.68 -13.03 6.81
C LEU A 146 -10.34 -12.49 5.54
N ILE A 147 -9.70 -11.52 4.87
CA ILE A 147 -10.14 -10.94 3.61
C ILE A 147 -10.33 -12.02 2.53
N PHE A 148 -9.36 -12.93 2.39
CA PHE A 148 -9.45 -14.00 1.39
C PHE A 148 -10.54 -15.02 1.71
N THR A 149 -10.85 -15.23 2.99
CA THR A 149 -11.94 -16.12 3.43
C THR A 149 -13.32 -15.59 3.01
N HIS A 150 -13.46 -14.27 2.83
CA HIS A 150 -14.72 -13.63 2.40
C HIS A 150 -14.87 -13.51 0.86
N ILE A 151 -13.91 -14.04 0.11
CA ILE A 151 -14.02 -14.15 -1.35
C ILE A 151 -14.58 -15.55 -1.65
N HIS A 152 -15.81 -15.59 -2.16
CA HIS A 152 -16.47 -16.85 -2.49
C HIS A 152 -15.76 -17.61 -3.62
N GLU A 153 -15.91 -18.93 -3.64
CA GLU A 153 -15.26 -19.82 -4.63
C GLU A 153 -15.65 -19.50 -6.08
N ASP A 154 -16.85 -18.96 -6.31
CA ASP A 154 -17.34 -18.54 -7.63
C ASP A 154 -16.73 -17.20 -8.10
N GLN A 155 -16.17 -16.41 -7.18
CA GLN A 155 -15.58 -15.10 -7.45
C GLN A 155 -14.08 -15.17 -7.80
N ILE A 156 -13.70 -16.11 -8.66
CA ILE A 156 -12.30 -16.34 -9.08
C ILE A 156 -11.64 -15.05 -9.58
N TRP A 157 -12.38 -14.23 -10.33
CA TRP A 157 -11.86 -12.96 -10.83
C TRP A 157 -11.46 -11.99 -9.71
N LEU A 158 -12.29 -11.88 -8.67
CA LEU A 158 -12.00 -11.02 -7.53
C LEU A 158 -10.75 -11.52 -6.79
N ALA A 159 -10.65 -12.83 -6.54
CA ALA A 159 -9.50 -13.45 -5.91
C ALA A 159 -8.20 -13.17 -6.68
N VAL A 160 -8.21 -13.36 -8.01
CA VAL A 160 -7.05 -13.13 -8.87
C VAL A 160 -6.62 -11.67 -8.85
N VAL A 161 -7.55 -10.72 -9.03
CA VAL A 161 -7.24 -9.29 -9.03
C VAL A 161 -6.69 -8.84 -7.68
N THR A 162 -7.30 -9.25 -6.57
CA THR A 162 -6.82 -8.95 -5.22
C THR A 162 -5.44 -9.56 -4.95
N SER A 163 -5.21 -10.81 -5.36
CA SER A 163 -3.90 -11.47 -5.20
C SER A 163 -2.79 -10.74 -5.97
N ILE A 164 -3.04 -10.39 -7.24
CA ILE A 164 -2.09 -9.61 -8.03
C ILE A 164 -1.82 -8.25 -7.37
N SER A 165 -2.87 -7.62 -6.83
CA SER A 165 -2.73 -6.34 -6.14
C SER A 165 -1.76 -6.45 -4.96
N PHE A 166 -1.90 -7.46 -4.09
CA PHE A 166 -0.98 -7.67 -2.97
C PHE A 166 0.45 -8.04 -3.39
N ILE A 167 0.63 -8.83 -4.45
CA ILE A 167 1.96 -9.13 -4.99
C ILE A 167 2.67 -7.84 -5.44
N ILE A 168 1.97 -6.99 -6.20
CA ILE A 168 2.53 -5.73 -6.69
C ILE A 168 2.73 -4.74 -5.54
N ASP A 169 1.88 -4.79 -4.50
CA ASP A 169 2.01 -3.99 -3.29
C ASP A 169 3.34 -4.24 -2.58
N GLY A 170 3.64 -5.51 -2.31
CA GLY A 170 4.93 -5.91 -1.74
C GLY A 170 6.12 -5.48 -2.60
N LEU A 171 6.04 -5.65 -3.92
CA LEU A 171 7.08 -5.22 -4.84
C LEU A 171 7.28 -3.69 -4.85
N ALA A 172 6.20 -2.92 -4.78
CA ALA A 172 6.24 -1.46 -4.71
C ALA A 172 6.87 -0.99 -3.40
N ILE A 173 6.45 -1.55 -2.26
CA ILE A 173 7.01 -1.24 -0.94
C ILE A 173 8.51 -1.53 -0.88
N ILE A 174 8.94 -2.72 -1.31
CA ILE A 174 10.35 -3.10 -1.31
C ILE A 174 11.16 -2.18 -2.23
N ARG A 175 10.60 -1.80 -3.39
CA ARG A 175 11.24 -0.84 -4.30
C ARG A 175 11.42 0.53 -3.63
N ILE A 176 10.41 1.05 -2.95
CA ILE A 176 10.50 2.34 -2.23
C ILE A 176 11.61 2.25 -1.18
N TYR A 177 11.60 1.19 -0.37
CA TYR A 177 12.64 0.97 0.65
C TYR A 177 14.04 0.93 0.03
N ALA A 178 14.22 0.14 -1.03
CA ALA A 178 15.49 -0.02 -1.70
C ALA A 178 16.02 1.30 -2.28
N ARG A 179 15.17 2.08 -2.96
CA ARG A 179 15.59 3.34 -3.61
C ARG A 179 15.97 4.43 -2.60
N ILE A 180 15.33 4.46 -1.43
CA ILE A 180 15.55 5.51 -0.45
C ILE A 180 16.67 5.14 0.53
N PHE A 181 16.65 3.92 1.05
CA PHE A 181 17.53 3.54 2.16
C PHE A 181 18.72 2.68 1.71
N LEU A 182 18.62 1.96 0.60
CA LEU A 182 19.71 1.12 0.08
C LEU A 182 20.44 1.82 -1.08
N GLY A 183 21.48 1.14 -1.57
CA GLY A 183 22.35 1.60 -2.65
C GLY A 183 23.49 2.51 -2.17
N PRO A 184 24.38 2.89 -3.09
CA PRO A 184 25.54 3.71 -2.77
C PRO A 184 25.07 5.10 -2.32
N HIS A 185 25.72 5.64 -1.30
CA HIS A 185 25.36 6.95 -0.75
C HIS A 185 25.71 8.03 -1.78
N VAL A 186 24.73 8.88 -2.14
CA VAL A 186 24.91 9.96 -3.14
C VAL A 186 26.01 10.95 -2.71
N LYS A 187 26.32 11.04 -1.42
CA LYS A 187 27.41 11.86 -0.85
C LYS A 187 28.63 11.01 -0.43
N SER A 188 28.94 9.95 -1.15
CA SER A 188 30.20 9.21 -0.97
C SER A 188 31.39 10.11 -1.35
N VAL A 189 32.37 10.24 -0.45
CA VAL A 189 33.65 10.94 -0.72
C VAL A 189 34.52 10.13 -1.70
N TYR A 190 34.20 8.85 -1.93
CA TYR A 190 34.87 7.99 -2.90
C TYR A 190 34.11 7.98 -4.22
N GLU A 191 34.85 8.21 -5.33
CA GLU A 191 34.35 8.18 -6.71
C GLU A 191 33.55 6.90 -6.96
N MET A 192 32.27 7.05 -7.30
CA MET A 192 31.52 5.95 -7.91
C MET A 192 32.03 5.77 -9.33
N SER A 193 32.46 4.55 -9.66
CA SER A 193 32.78 4.16 -11.02
C SER A 193 31.56 4.39 -11.91
N TYR A 194 31.68 5.32 -12.86
CA TYR A 194 30.65 5.59 -13.86
C TYR A 194 30.34 4.28 -14.60
N ARG A 195 29.06 3.88 -14.60
CA ARG A 195 28.60 2.82 -15.50
C ARG A 195 28.71 3.34 -16.93
N SER A 196 29.48 2.65 -17.77
CA SER A 196 29.48 2.85 -19.22
C SER A 196 28.04 2.71 -19.73
N SER A 197 27.60 3.75 -20.45
CA SER A 197 26.29 3.83 -21.12
C SER A 197 26.12 2.71 -22.14
#